data_AF-A0A7Y2D324-F1
#
_entry.id   AF-A0A7Y2D324-F1
#
_cell.length_a   1.000
_cell.length_b   1.000
_cell.length_c   1.000
_cell.angle_alpha   90.00
_cell.angle_beta   90.00
_cell.angle_gamma   90.00
#
_symmetry.space_group_name_H-M   'P 1'
#
loop_
_entity.id
_entity.type
_entity.pdbx_description
1 polymer ?
#
loop_
_entity_poly.entity_id
_entity_poly.type
_entity_poly.pdbx_seq_one_letter_code
_entity_poly.pdbx_strand_id
1 'polypeptide(L)' 'MEKEKSLEKQKVDETEDHVSELTMPVWSVIGFNHRFASGLTYEEATAELRELSKGEYSGLCIVTDQAAARMRSKSVL' A
#
# COMPACT_ATOMS: atom_id res chain seq x y z
N MET A 1 -35.54 12.66 -31.86
CA MET A 1 -35.39 13.25 -30.53
C MET A 1 -34.48 12.32 -29.75
N GLU A 2 -33.18 12.60 -29.80
CA GLU A 2 -32.38 13.05 -28.64
C GLU A 2 -31.96 11.87 -27.74
N LYS A 3 -30.70 11.61 -27.41
CA LYS A 3 -29.39 12.22 -27.71
C LYS A 3 -28.38 11.13 -27.31
N GLU A 4 -27.40 10.87 -28.16
CA GLU A 4 -26.18 10.17 -27.79
C GLU A 4 -25.46 11.01 -26.73
N LYS A 5 -25.07 10.41 -25.60
CA LYS A 5 -24.17 11.06 -24.65
C LYS A 5 -22.85 10.32 -24.63
N SER A 6 -21.93 10.91 -25.38
CA SER A 6 -20.51 10.62 -25.49
C SER A 6 -19.86 10.43 -24.12
N LEU A 7 -19.13 9.32 -23.97
CA LEU A 7 -18.15 9.15 -22.91
C LEU A 7 -16.86 9.83 -23.38
N GLU A 8 -16.65 11.04 -22.89
CA GLU A 8 -15.47 11.86 -23.16
C GLU A 8 -14.21 11.09 -22.73
N LYS A 9 -13.39 10.73 -23.71
CA LYS A 9 -12.07 10.12 -23.51
C LYS A 9 -11.17 11.16 -22.88
N GLN A 10 -10.88 11.01 -21.58
CA GLN A 10 -9.82 11.77 -20.93
C GLN A 10 -8.47 11.38 -21.55
N LYS A 11 -7.92 12.33 -22.30
CA LYS A 11 -6.58 12.33 -22.86
C LYS A 11 -5.61 12.60 -21.69
N VAL A 12 -4.92 11.57 -21.23
CA VAL A 12 -3.82 11.71 -20.27
C VAL A 12 -2.58 12.07 -21.08
N ASP A 13 -2.02 13.22 -20.75
CA ASP A 13 -0.82 13.80 -21.34
C ASP A 13 0.40 12.97 -20.90
N GLU A 14 1.07 12.33 -21.86
CA GLU A 14 2.28 11.55 -21.66
C GLU A 14 3.47 12.51 -21.56
N THR A 15 4.09 12.63 -20.37
CA THR A 15 5.54 12.87 -20.11
C THR A 15 5.83 13.36 -18.67
N GLU A 16 5.20 12.77 -17.65
CA GLU A 16 5.90 12.56 -16.38
C GLU A 16 6.35 11.11 -16.37
N ASP A 17 7.61 10.86 -16.04
CA ASP A 17 8.12 9.52 -15.75
C ASP A 17 7.35 9.00 -14.52
N HIS A 18 6.15 8.46 -14.76
CA HIS A 18 5.23 8.02 -13.72
C HIS A 18 5.77 6.73 -13.13
N VAL A 19 6.78 6.87 -12.27
CA VAL A 19 7.25 5.79 -11.41
C VAL A 19 6.04 5.34 -10.58
N SER A 20 5.70 4.06 -10.71
CA SER A 20 4.58 3.49 -9.97
C SER A 20 4.88 3.52 -8.47
N GLU A 21 3.92 3.98 -7.66
CA GLU A 21 4.04 3.95 -6.19
C GLU A 21 4.28 2.52 -5.66
N LEU A 22 3.81 1.49 -6.39
CA LEU A 22 4.06 0.09 -6.04
C LEU A 22 5.55 -0.29 -6.10
N THR A 23 6.32 0.41 -6.93
CA THR A 23 7.78 0.23 -7.05
C THR A 23 8.57 1.18 -6.16
N MET A 24 7.90 2.07 -5.42
CA MET A 24 8.57 2.95 -4.48
C MET A 24 8.75 2.25 -3.13
N PRO A 25 9.87 2.48 -2.43
CA PRO A 25 10.15 1.92 -1.11
C PRO A 25 9.40 2.69 -0.01
N VAL A 26 8.06 2.63 -0.05
CA VAL A 26 7.15 3.38 0.86
C VAL A 26 6.13 2.48 1.56
N TRP A 27 6.29 1.15 1.43
CA TRP A 27 5.37 0.16 1.98
C TRP A 27 5.95 -0.50 3.24
N SER A 28 5.03 -0.84 4.13
CA SER A 28 5.27 -1.47 5.42
C SER A 28 4.40 -2.72 5.56
N VAL A 29 4.94 -3.75 6.21
CA VAL A 29 4.14 -4.89 6.70
C VAL A 29 3.95 -4.73 8.20
N ILE A 30 2.69 -4.72 8.62
CA ILE A 30 2.28 -4.56 10.02
C ILE A 30 1.44 -5.77 10.45
N GLY A 31 1.40 -6.02 11.75
CA GLY A 31 0.35 -6.78 12.42
C GLY A 31 -0.36 -5.89 13.43
N PHE A 32 -1.20 -6.49 14.28
CA PHE A 32 -2.04 -5.76 15.24
C PHE A 32 -1.29 -4.74 16.12
N ASN A 33 -0.12 -5.10 16.63
CA ASN A 33 0.63 -4.27 17.59
C ASN A 33 2.09 -4.03 17.18
N HIS A 34 2.48 -4.47 15.98
CA HIS A 34 3.88 -4.50 15.59
C HIS A 34 4.05 -4.17 14.11
N ARG A 35 5.13 -3.44 13.78
CA ARG A 35 5.59 -3.26 12.40
C ARG A 35 6.73 -4.22 12.15
N PHE A 36 6.55 -5.16 11.23
CA PHE A 36 7.55 -6.16 10.90
C PHE A 36 8.61 -5.62 9.94
N ALA A 37 8.18 -4.84 8.94
CA ALA A 37 9.08 -4.22 7.96
C ALA A 37 8.54 -2.86 7.48
N SER A 38 9.42 -2.02 6.91
CA SER A 38 9.11 -0.72 6.29
C SER A 38 10.11 -0.39 5.20
N GLY A 39 9.79 0.60 4.36
CA GLY A 39 10.67 1.02 3.27
C GLY A 39 10.77 -0.03 2.17
N LEU A 40 9.73 -0.83 1.99
CA LEU A 40 9.64 -1.88 0.97
C LEU A 40 8.91 -1.37 -0.26
N THR A 41 9.22 -1.95 -1.42
CA THR A 41 8.28 -1.97 -2.54
C THR A 41 7.07 -2.84 -2.20
N TYR A 42 5.99 -2.70 -2.97
CA TYR A 42 4.79 -3.52 -2.75
C TYR A 42 5.06 -5.01 -3.00
N GLU A 43 5.95 -5.33 -3.95
CA GLU A 43 6.37 -6.71 -4.22
C GLU A 43 7.12 -7.32 -3.03
N GLU A 44 8.11 -6.60 -2.49
CA GLU A 44 8.86 -7.02 -1.30
C GLU A 44 7.93 -7.15 -0.08
N ALA A 45 7.01 -6.20 0.12
CA ALA A 45 6.02 -6.26 1.19
C ALA A 45 5.09 -7.48 1.06
N THR A 46 4.76 -7.87 -0.17
CA THR A 46 3.96 -9.08 -0.44
C THR A 46 4.74 -10.35 -0.12
N ALA A 47 6.03 -10.40 -0.48
CA ALA A 47 6.90 -11.52 -0.13
C ALA A 47 7.02 -11.66 1.39
N GLU A 48 7.27 -10.55 2.07
CA GLU A 48 7.40 -10.51 3.54
C GLU A 48 6.10 -10.92 4.24
N LEU A 49 4.94 -10.42 3.77
CA LEU A 49 3.64 -10.84 4.32
C LEU A 49 3.42 -12.35 4.15
N ARG A 50 3.80 -12.92 2.99
CA ARG A 50 3.69 -14.37 2.76
C ARG A 50 4.59 -15.16 3.70
N GLU A 51 5.83 -14.74 3.93
CA GLU A 51 6.72 -15.42 4.87
C GLU A 51 6.18 -15.35 6.30
N LEU A 52 5.73 -14.17 6.75
CA LEU A 52 5.14 -13.99 8.08
C LEU A 52 3.84 -14.78 8.26
N SER A 53 3.04 -14.94 7.20
CA SER A 53 1.79 -15.70 7.23
C SER A 53 1.97 -17.20 7.44
N LYS A 54 3.19 -17.73 7.23
CA LYS A 54 3.53 -19.12 7.56
C LYS A 54 3.75 -19.33 9.06
N GLY A 55 4.01 -18.26 9.80
CA GLY A 55 4.16 -18.27 11.26
C GLY A 55 2.84 -18.11 11.99
N GLU A 56 2.90 -17.76 13.27
CA GLU A 56 1.73 -17.56 14.13
C GLU A 56 1.21 -16.11 14.16
N TYR A 57 1.69 -15.26 13.25
CA TYR A 57 1.30 -13.86 13.21
C TYR A 57 -0.07 -13.69 12.56
N SER A 58 -1.01 -13.12 13.30
CA SER A 58 -2.36 -12.81 12.82
C SER A 58 -2.55 -11.31 12.55
N GLY A 59 -3.51 -10.98 11.68
CA GLY A 59 -3.83 -9.60 11.32
C GLY A 59 -2.74 -8.89 10.53
N LEU A 60 -1.97 -9.64 9.73
CA LEU A 60 -0.94 -9.07 8.86
C LEU A 60 -1.58 -8.22 7.75
N CYS A 61 -1.06 -7.02 7.54
CA CYS A 61 -1.51 -6.10 6.51
C CYS A 61 -0.32 -5.37 5.86
N ILE A 62 -0.44 -5.06 4.57
CA ILE A 62 0.46 -4.13 3.88
C ILE A 62 -0.19 -2.75 3.93
N VAL A 63 0.56 -1.76 4.40
CA VAL A 63 0.14 -0.36 4.46
C VAL A 63 1.29 0.54 4.02
N THR A 64 1.04 1.81 3.76
CA THR A 64 2.13 2.76 3.55
C THR A 64 2.88 3.05 4.85
N ASP A 65 4.16 3.42 4.76
CA ASP A 65 5.00 3.79 5.91
C ASP A 65 4.36 4.93 6.72
N GLN A 66 3.72 5.86 6.03
CA GLN A 66 2.98 6.97 6.63
C GLN A 66 1.81 6.45 7.47
N ALA A 67 1.05 5.45 7.00
CA ALA A 67 -0.03 4.85 7.77
C ALA A 67 0.51 4.05 8.97
N ALA A 68 1.55 3.25 8.75
CA ALA A 68 2.21 2.49 9.80
C ALA A 68 2.80 3.39 10.90
N ALA A 69 3.20 4.63 10.59
CA ALA A 69 3.72 5.56 11.60
C ALA A 69 2.62 6.05 12.56
N ARG A 70 1.39 6.20 12.07
CA ARG A 70 0.23 6.63 12.87
C ARG A 70 -0.27 5.56 13.83
N MET A 71 0.03 4.29 13.56
CA MET A 71 -0.42 3.15 14.38
C MET A 71 0.36 2.98 15.69
N ARG A 72 1.52 3.61 15.85
CA ARG A 72 2.37 3.50 17.05
C ARG A 72 1.81 4.17 18.33
N SER A 73 0.58 4.68 18.31
CA SER A 73 0.09 5.59 19.35
C SER A 73 -1.32 5.28 19.83
N LYS A 74 -1.54 4.10 20.43
CA LYS A 74 -2.63 3.89 21.39
C LYS A 74 -2.22 2.85 22.46
N SER A 75 -1.28 3.20 23.32
CA SER A 75 -1.30 2.63 24.68
C SER A 75 -2.48 3.25 25.40
N VAL A 76 -3.61 2.53 25.42
CA VAL A 76 -4.66 2.81 26.42
C VAL A 76 -4.09 2.32 27.75
N LEU A 77 -3.68 3.27 28.58
CA LEU A 77 -3.35 3.06 30.00
C LEU A 77 -4.59 2.58 30.77
#